data_AF-A0A445KZL0-F1
#
_entry.id   AF-A0A445KZL0-F1
#
_cell.length_a   1.000
_cell.length_b   1.000
_cell.length_c   1.000
_cell.angle_alpha   90.00
_cell.angle_beta   90.00
_cell.angle_gamma   90.00
#
_symmetry.space_group_name_H-M   'P 1'
#
loop_
_entity.id
_entity.type
_entity.pdbx_description
1 polymer ?
#
loop_
_entity_poly.entity_id
_entity_poly.type
_entity_poly.pdbx_seq_one_letter_code
_entity_poly.pdbx_strand_id
1 'polypeptide(L)'
;MSKKGEVLLLASNAGKPQLVSNINACTAVANVVRTTLDPRGMDKLIHDDKGAVTISNDGATIMKLLDIVHPTTKILADIAKSQDSEVNVYRCGFG
;
A
#
# COMPACT_ATOMS: atom_id res chain seq x y z
N MET A 1 31.99 8.22 -30.03
CA MET A 1 30.94 7.21 -29.80
C MET A 1 29.87 7.83 -28.90
N SER A 2 28.81 8.36 -29.53
CA SER A 2 27.77 9.13 -28.86
C SER A 2 26.74 8.18 -28.25
N LYS A 3 26.60 8.17 -26.91
CA LYS A 3 25.45 7.56 -26.23
C LYS A 3 24.21 8.38 -26.63
N LYS A 4 23.46 7.92 -27.64
CA LYS A 4 22.14 8.49 -27.93
C LYS A 4 21.22 8.09 -26.79
N GLY A 5 20.68 9.10 -26.11
CA GLY A 5 19.67 8.94 -25.08
C GLY A 5 18.49 8.17 -25.67
N GLU A 6 18.22 7.02 -25.08
CA GLU A 6 17.02 6.26 -25.36
C GLU A 6 15.88 6.94 -24.59
N VAL A 7 15.32 7.99 -25.19
CA VAL A 7 14.01 8.51 -24.80
C VAL A 7 13.01 7.49 -25.29
N LEU A 8 12.85 6.43 -24.50
CA LEU A 8 11.92 5.35 -24.76
C LEU A 8 10.51 5.85 -24.41
N LEU A 9 9.92 6.61 -25.33
CA LEU A 9 8.51 6.98 -25.30
C LEU A 9 7.67 5.71 -25.55
N LEU A 10 7.45 4.96 -24.47
CA LEU A 10 6.47 3.88 -24.22
C LEU A 10 5.01 4.17 -24.56
N ALA A 11 4.68 4.86 -25.66
CA ALA A 11 3.28 5.01 -26.06
C ALA A 11 2.94 3.99 -27.15
N SER A 12 2.16 2.96 -26.82
CA SER A 12 0.76 2.87 -27.31
C SER A 12 0.06 1.51 -27.15
N ASN A 13 0.76 0.39 -26.89
CA ASN A 13 0.08 -0.91 -26.60
C ASN A 13 0.49 -1.60 -25.29
N ALA A 14 1.59 -1.20 -24.66
CA ALA A 14 1.98 -1.69 -23.33
C ALA A 14 1.31 -0.92 -22.17
N GLY A 15 0.70 0.25 -22.43
CA GLY A 15 0.12 1.09 -21.38
C GLY A 15 -1.12 0.47 -20.73
N LYS A 16 -2.04 -0.09 -21.52
CA LYS A 16 -3.27 -0.74 -20.99
C LYS A 16 -2.97 -1.91 -20.04
N PRO A 17 -2.10 -2.89 -20.37
CA PRO A 17 -1.78 -3.95 -19.43
C PRO A 17 -1.04 -3.44 -18.19
N GLN A 18 -0.19 -2.40 -18.32
CA GLN A 18 0.45 -1.79 -17.15
C GLN A 18 -0.55 -1.12 -16.21
N LEU A 19 -1.56 -0.43 -16.74
CA LEU A 19 -2.65 0.15 -15.95
C LEU A 19 -3.47 -0.92 -15.24
N VAL A 20 -3.80 -2.01 -15.93
CA VAL A 20 -4.52 -3.14 -15.33
C VAL A 20 -3.69 -3.81 -14.23
N SER A 21 -2.38 -3.98 -14.45
CA SER A 21 -1.46 -4.49 -13.41
C SER A 21 -1.45 -3.59 -12.18
N ASN A 22 -1.35 -2.28 -12.38
CA ASN A 22 -1.37 -1.29 -11.30
C ASN A 22 -2.68 -1.38 -10.50
N ILE A 23 -3.83 -1.41 -11.18
CA ILE A 23 -5.15 -1.53 -10.54
C ILE A 23 -5.22 -2.84 -9.75
N ASN A 24 -4.87 -3.97 -10.36
CA ASN A 24 -4.93 -5.27 -9.71
C ASN A 24 -4.08 -5.34 -8.44
N ALA A 25 -2.86 -4.78 -8.48
CA ALA A 25 -1.98 -4.72 -7.31
C ALA A 25 -2.58 -3.87 -6.19
N CYS A 26 -3.20 -2.73 -6.51
CA CYS A 26 -3.86 -1.87 -5.55
C CYS A 26 -5.12 -2.52 -4.96
N THR A 27 -5.92 -3.17 -5.81
CA THR A 27 -7.11 -3.92 -5.40
C THR A 27 -6.76 -5.09 -4.49
N ALA A 28 -5.65 -5.79 -4.74
CA ALA A 28 -5.19 -6.87 -3.87
C ALA A 28 -4.91 -6.38 -2.44
N VAL A 29 -4.17 -5.27 -2.29
CA VAL A 29 -3.92 -4.69 -0.96
C VAL A 29 -5.20 -4.15 -0.32
N ALA A 30 -6.07 -3.51 -1.10
CA ALA A 30 -7.36 -3.05 -0.62
C ALA A 30 -8.22 -4.22 -0.07
N ASN A 31 -8.20 -5.39 -0.73
CA ASN A 31 -8.94 -6.56 -0.27
C ASN A 31 -8.41 -7.11 1.06
N VAL A 32 -7.09 -7.08 1.28
CA VAL A 32 -6.48 -7.51 2.54
C VAL A 32 -6.95 -6.62 3.70
N VAL A 33 -6.88 -5.30 3.52
CA VAL A 33 -7.24 -4.31 4.54
C VAL A 33 -8.76 -4.18 4.69
N ARG A 34 -9.55 -4.38 3.63
CA ARG A 34 -11.01 -4.26 3.70
C ARG A 34 -11.63 -5.17 4.76
N THR A 35 -11.08 -6.36 4.95
CA THR A 35 -11.59 -7.32 5.94
C THR A 35 -11.31 -6.92 7.40
N THR A 36 -10.56 -5.84 7.63
CA THR A 36 -10.22 -5.33 8.98
C THR A 36 -11.04 -4.09 9.37
N LEU A 37 -11.71 -3.44 8.41
CA LEU A 37 -12.39 -2.15 8.59
C LEU A 37 -13.81 -2.24 9.18
N ASP A 38 -14.35 -3.45 9.35
CA ASP A 38 -15.68 -3.63 9.93
C ASP A 38 -15.63 -3.73 11.47
N PRO A 39 -16.72 -3.41 12.18
CA PRO A 39 -16.84 -3.68 13.63
C PRO A 39 -16.84 -5.19 13.95
N ARG A 40 -16.96 -6.05 12.92
CA ARG A 40 -16.68 -7.49 12.95
C ARG A 40 -15.45 -7.85 12.11
N GLY A 41 -14.53 -6.91 11.97
CA GLY A 41 -13.29 -7.07 11.22
C GLY A 41 -12.48 -8.24 11.76
N MET A 42 -11.81 -8.94 10.85
CA MET A 42 -10.98 -10.08 11.19
C MET A 42 -9.55 -9.64 11.42
N ASP A 43 -8.99 -10.00 12.57
CA ASP A 43 -7.56 -9.82 12.85
C ASP A 43 -6.70 -10.54 11.80
N LYS A 44 -5.57 -9.94 11.46
CA LYS A 44 -4.55 -10.54 10.61
C LYS A 44 -3.39 -11.00 11.47
N LEU A 45 -3.08 -12.28 11.35
CA LEU A 45 -1.84 -12.85 11.83
C LEU A 45 -0.80 -12.72 10.72
N ILE A 46 0.23 -11.93 10.98
CA ILE A 46 1.35 -11.70 10.08
C ILE A 46 2.58 -12.33 10.72
N HIS A 47 3.27 -13.18 9.95
CA HIS A 47 4.52 -13.82 10.34
C HIS A 47 5.64 -13.21 9.49
N ASP A 48 6.61 -12.58 10.15
CA ASP A 48 7.80 -12.02 9.51
C ASP A 48 8.87 -13.11 9.31
N ASP A 49 9.76 -12.95 8.33
CA ASP A 49 10.83 -13.91 8.00
C ASP A 49 11.80 -14.15 9.17
N LYS A 50 11.83 -13.22 10.14
CA LYS A 50 12.61 -13.30 11.38
C LYS A 50 11.93 -14.14 12.48
N GLY A 51 10.77 -14.71 12.22
CA GLY A 51 9.99 -15.49 13.18
C GLY A 51 9.10 -14.65 14.11
N ALA A 52 8.99 -13.35 13.87
CA ALA A 52 8.11 -12.48 14.66
C ALA A 52 6.65 -12.65 14.19
N VAL A 53 5.75 -12.91 15.13
CA VAL A 53 4.32 -13.02 14.86
C VAL A 53 3.62 -11.79 15.41
N THR A 54 2.93 -11.06 14.53
CA THR A 54 2.11 -9.91 14.89
C THR A 54 0.66 -10.21 14.55
N ILE A 55 -0.25 -10.07 15.51
CA ILE A 55 -1.69 -10.13 15.28
C ILE A 55 -2.22 -8.70 15.37
N SER A 56 -2.83 -8.19 14.31
CA SER A 56 -3.39 -6.84 14.29
C SER A 56 -4.60 -6.71 13.38
N ASN A 57 -5.53 -5.84 13.78
CA ASN A 57 -6.66 -5.38 12.98
C ASN A 57 -6.43 -3.97 12.40
N ASP A 58 -5.34 -3.32 12.78
CA ASP A 58 -5.04 -1.97 12.30
C ASP A 58 -4.46 -2.02 10.88
N GLY A 59 -5.20 -1.45 9.94
CA GLY A 59 -4.80 -1.37 8.54
C GLY A 59 -3.46 -0.69 8.32
N ALA A 60 -3.09 0.31 9.14
CA ALA A 60 -1.81 1.00 9.02
C ALA A 60 -0.65 0.10 9.45
N THR A 61 -0.81 -0.63 10.55
CA THR A 61 0.17 -1.63 11.02
C THR A 61 0.30 -2.78 10.03
N ILE A 62 -0.81 -3.30 9.51
CA ILE A 62 -0.81 -4.36 8.50
C ILE A 62 -0.06 -3.90 7.24
N MET A 63 -0.34 -2.69 6.73
CA MET A 63 0.36 -2.15 5.56
C MET A 63 1.86 -1.86 5.79
N LYS A 64 2.31 -1.69 7.04
CA LYS A 64 3.74 -1.55 7.37
C LYS A 64 4.48 -2.89 7.39
N LEU A 65 3.78 -3.96 7.76
CA LEU A 65 4.34 -5.31 7.88
C LEU A 65 4.29 -6.10 6.58
N LEU A 66 3.39 -5.74 5.66
CA LEU A 66 3.33 -6.34 4.33
C LEU A 66 4.50 -5.87 3.45
N ASP A 67 5.21 -6.81 2.83
CA ASP A 67 6.25 -6.51 1.84
C ASP A 67 5.63 -6.19 0.46
N ILE A 68 5.42 -4.89 0.21
CA ILE A 68 4.79 -4.39 -1.02
C ILE A 68 5.86 -4.17 -2.09
N VAL A 69 5.96 -5.10 -3.03
CA VAL A 69 6.91 -5.02 -4.17
C VAL A 69 6.46 -4.02 -5.25
N HIS A 70 5.15 -3.83 -5.42
CA HIS A 70 4.62 -3.02 -6.52
C HIS A 70 4.69 -1.51 -6.24
N PRO A 71 5.29 -0.69 -7.12
CA PRO A 71 5.57 0.73 -6.83
C PRO A 71 4.31 1.57 -6.63
N THR A 72 3.26 1.35 -7.43
CA THR A 72 1.98 2.06 -7.28
C THR A 72 1.34 1.80 -5.92
N THR A 73 1.49 0.58 -5.41
CA THR A 73 0.90 0.16 -4.15
C THR A 73 1.69 0.72 -2.96
N LYS A 74 3.01 0.90 -3.11
CA LYS A 74 3.84 1.60 -2.12
C LYS A 74 3.40 3.06 -1.95
N ILE A 75 3.15 3.76 -3.05
CA ILE A 75 2.63 5.15 -3.01
C ILE A 75 1.28 5.20 -2.29
N LEU A 76 0.37 4.25 -2.54
CA LEU A 76 -0.89 4.17 -1.82
C LEU A 76 -0.71 3.91 -0.32
N ALA A 77 0.21 3.02 0.06
CA ALA A 77 0.52 2.77 1.46
C ALA A 77 1.11 4.02 2.15
N ASP A 78 1.94 4.77 1.45
CA ASP A 78 2.51 6.02 1.97
C ASP A 78 1.44 7.11 2.13
N ILE A 79 0.49 7.22 1.19
CA ILE A 79 -0.68 8.11 1.34
C ILE A 79 -1.53 7.69 2.55
N ALA A 80 -1.80 6.39 2.72
CA ALA A 80 -2.57 5.89 3.85
C ALA A 80 -1.88 6.15 5.20
N LYS A 81 -0.56 6.01 5.26
CA LYS A 81 0.24 6.39 6.45
C LYS A 81 0.16 7.88 6.73
N SER A 82 0.24 8.73 5.71
CA SER A 82 0.09 10.18 5.87
C SER A 82 -1.30 10.54 6.38
N GLN A 83 -2.35 9.86 5.91
CA GLN A 83 -3.71 10.06 6.41
C GLN A 83 -3.84 9.69 7.89
N ASP A 84 -3.27 8.56 8.30
CA ASP A 84 -3.24 8.15 9.70
C ASP A 84 -2.49 9.18 10.57
N SER A 85 -1.35 9.71 10.12
CA SER A 85 -0.63 10.74 10.88
C SER A 85 -1.42 12.04 11.04
N GLU A 86 -2.17 12.47 10.02
CA GLU A 86 -2.92 13.73 10.05
C GLU A 86 -4.24 13.62 10.83
N VAL A 87 -4.94 12.49 10.76
CA VAL A 87 -6.21 12.28 11.50
C VAL A 87 -5.98 12.25 13.01
N ASN A 88 -4.80 11.83 13.47
CA ASN A 88 -4.42 11.84 14.88
C ASN A 88 -4.13 13.25 15.44
N VAL A 89 -3.96 14.28 14.58
CA VAL A 89 -3.66 15.67 15.01
C VAL A 89 -4.91 16.43 15.48
N TYR A 90 -6.12 16.04 15.05
CA TYR A 90 -7.35 16.75 15.42
C TYR A 90 -7.91 16.43 16.83
N ARG A 91 -7.16 15.71 17.69
CA ARG A 91 -7.66 15.33 19.04
C ARG A 91 -6.92 15.90 20.25
N CYS A 92 -6.04 16.89 20.10
CA CYS A 92 -5.54 17.61 21.27
C CYS A 92 -5.25 19.09 20.97
N GLY A 93 -6.21 19.96 21.33
CA GLY A 93 -6.09 21.42 21.22
C GLY A 93 -7.17 22.21 21.94
N PHE A 94 -7.84 21.60 22.93
CA PHE A 94 -8.66 22.31 23.92
C PHE A 94 -8.18 21.88 25.31
N GLY A 95 -7.21 22.63 25.82
CA GLY A 95 -6.73 22.59 27.20
C GLY A 95 -6.33 24.01 27.57
#